data_AF-X6PFX9-F1
#
_entry.id   AF-X6PFX9-F1
#
_cell.length_a   1.000
_cell.length_b   1.000
_cell.length_c   1.000
_cell.angle_alpha   90.00
_cell.angle_beta   90.00
_cell.angle_gamma   90.00
#
_symmetry.space_group_name_H-M   'P 1'
#
loop_
_entity.id
_entity.type
_entity.pdbx_description
1 polymer ?
#
loop_
_entity_poly.entity_id
_entity_poly.type
_entity_poly.pdbx_seq_one_letter_code
_entity_poly.pdbx_strand_id
1 'polypeptide(L)'
;MAELLAAITKKEEKKEEKEEKKSEAREDMEIIVCDVSNEESLGAMASRTKLVINCTGPFRFLGENVIKQCAERGTHYIDICGEPEFMEKSAFKYFNTAQESGVFLFLNLWACV
;
A
#
# COMPACT_ATOMS: atom_id res chain seq x y z
N MET A 1 -15.35 -8.65 13.52
CA MET A 1 -14.64 -8.87 12.24
C MET A 1 -13.70 -7.70 12.08
N ALA A 2 -12.45 -7.83 12.54
CA ALA A 2 -11.49 -6.73 12.55
C ALA A 2 -11.12 -6.37 11.10
N GLU A 3 -11.42 -5.15 10.69
CA GLU A 3 -11.00 -4.59 9.40
C GLU A 3 -9.51 -4.31 9.50
N LEU A 4 -8.70 -5.23 8.98
CA LEU A 4 -7.25 -5.16 9.03
C LEU A 4 -6.78 -4.00 8.13
N LEU A 5 -6.46 -2.87 8.77
CA LEU A 5 -5.90 -1.70 8.13
C LEU A 5 -4.38 -1.83 8.16
N ALA A 6 -3.76 -2.27 7.07
CA ALA A 6 -2.31 -2.26 6.97
C ALA A 6 -1.84 -0.85 6.58
N ALA A 7 -1.27 -0.12 7.55
CA ALA A 7 -0.53 1.11 7.29
C ALA A 7 0.91 0.75 6.93
N ILE A 8 1.32 1.04 5.69
CA ILE A 8 2.70 0.85 5.26
C ILE A 8 3.50 2.05 5.76
N THR A 9 4.26 1.86 6.84
CA THR A 9 5.27 2.83 7.30
C THR A 9 6.64 2.39 6.82
N LYS A 10 7.35 3.26 6.09
CA LYS A 10 8.76 3.04 5.75
C LYS A 10 9.59 2.80 7.00
N LYS A 11 10.44 1.76 6.96
CA LYS A 11 11.66 1.70 7.75
C LYS A 11 12.78 2.30 6.90
N GLU A 12 13.19 3.53 7.19
CA GLU A 12 14.40 4.09 6.56
C GLU A 12 15.63 3.49 7.25
N GLU A 13 16.47 2.78 6.49
CA GLU A 13 17.85 2.50 6.89
C GLU A 13 18.67 3.79 6.81
N LYS A 14 18.61 4.63 7.86
CA LYS A 14 19.70 5.44 8.43
C LYS A 14 19.16 6.54 9.37
N LYS A 15 18.90 6.17 10.61
CA LYS A 15 19.51 6.72 11.85
C LYS A 15 18.72 6.22 13.05
N GLU A 16 19.44 5.58 13.95
CA GLU A 16 19.00 5.37 15.33
C GLU A 16 18.59 6.71 15.96
N GLU A 17 17.63 6.63 16.88
CA GLU A 17 16.99 7.73 17.64
C GLU A 17 15.94 8.56 16.88
N LYS A 18 14.70 8.06 16.88
CA LYS A 18 13.54 8.93 17.16
C LYS A 18 12.36 8.11 17.66
N GLU A 19 12.21 8.18 18.98
CA GLU A 19 11.04 7.91 19.81
C GLU A 19 9.82 7.35 19.06
N GLU A 20 9.50 6.08 19.39
CA GLU A 20 8.15 5.54 19.28
C GLU A 20 7.19 6.47 20.03
N LYS A 21 6.64 7.47 19.33
CA LYS A 21 5.31 7.95 19.68
C LYS A 21 4.36 6.82 19.36
N LYS A 22 4.19 5.94 20.33
CA LYS A 22 3.09 4.99 20.42
C LYS A 22 1.82 5.82 20.28
N SER A 23 1.32 5.93 19.05
CA SER A 23 -0.03 6.42 18.83
C SER A 23 -0.94 5.52 19.66
N GLU A 24 -2.02 6.08 20.19
CA GLU A 24 -3.09 5.32 20.84
C GLU A 24 -3.85 4.49 19.78
N ALA A 25 -3.12 3.70 18.99
CA ALA A 25 -3.67 2.59 18.25
C ALA A 25 -4.33 1.68 19.28
N ARG A 26 -5.59 1.33 19.02
CA ARG A 26 -6.35 0.47 19.91
C ARG A 26 -5.54 -0.80 20.18
N GLU A 27 -5.62 -1.31 21.41
CA GLU A 27 -4.86 -2.49 21.85
C GLU A 27 -5.14 -3.75 21.02
N ASP A 28 -6.19 -3.76 20.20
CA ASP A 28 -6.59 -4.83 19.28
C ASP A 28 -6.07 -4.68 17.84
N MET A 29 -5.25 -3.65 17.54
CA MET A 29 -4.69 -3.45 16.21
C MET A 29 -3.41 -4.27 16.00
N GLU A 30 -3.46 -5.21 15.05
CA GLU A 30 -2.27 -5.96 14.63
C GLU A 30 -1.37 -5.10 13.73
N ILE A 31 -0.07 -5.09 14.02
CA ILE A 31 0.94 -4.42 13.20
C ILE A 31 1.61 -5.46 12.29
N ILE A 32 1.48 -5.28 10.97
CA ILE A 32 2.20 -6.07 9.97
C ILE A 32 3.42 -5.28 9.51
N VAL A 33 4.61 -5.80 9.83
CA VAL A 33 5.87 -5.25 9.31
C VAL A 33 6.10 -5.81 7.91
N CYS A 34 6.24 -4.91 6.93
CA CYS A 34 6.59 -5.27 5.57
C CYS A 34 7.72 -4.40 5.02
N ASP A 35 8.52 -4.97 4.14
CA ASP A 35 9.59 -4.26 3.43
C ASP A 35 9.13 -3.97 2.01
N VAL A 36 9.08 -2.68 1.65
CA VAL A 36 8.66 -2.19 0.34
C VAL A 36 9.58 -2.62 -0.80
N SER A 37 10.81 -3.03 -0.49
CA SER A 37 11.76 -3.58 -1.46
C SER A 37 11.63 -5.09 -1.65
N ASN A 38 10.86 -5.77 -0.81
CA ASN A 38 10.68 -7.22 -0.83
C ASN A 38 9.26 -7.58 -1.30
N GLU A 39 9.16 -8.08 -2.54
CA GLU A 39 7.87 -8.46 -3.15
C GLU A 39 7.14 -9.56 -2.36
N GLU A 40 7.84 -10.51 -1.76
CA GLU A 40 7.22 -11.59 -0.98
C GLU A 40 6.61 -11.05 0.32
N SER A 41 7.31 -10.14 0.98
CA SER A 41 6.83 -9.46 2.19
C SER A 41 5.57 -8.64 1.90
N LEU A 42 5.57 -7.87 0.81
CA LEU A 42 4.41 -7.11 0.36
C LEU A 42 3.25 -8.02 -0.08
N GLY A 43 3.54 -9.11 -0.79
CA GLY A 43 2.55 -10.08 -1.21
C GLY A 43 1.86 -10.75 -0.02
N ALA A 44 2.62 -11.14 1.01
CA ALA A 44 2.08 -11.70 2.25
C ALA A 44 1.18 -10.70 3.00
N MET A 45 1.54 -9.42 3.01
CA MET A 45 0.70 -8.36 3.59
C MET A 45 -0.58 -8.15 2.78
N ALA A 46 -0.48 -8.04 1.46
CA ALA A 46 -1.62 -7.85 0.57
C ALA A 46 -2.62 -9.01 0.69
N SER A 47 -2.15 -10.27 0.62
CA SER A 47 -3.02 -11.45 0.75
C SER A 47 -3.75 -11.57 2.10
N ARG A 48 -3.27 -10.90 3.15
CA ARG A 48 -3.90 -10.89 4.48
C ARG A 48 -4.89 -9.75 4.67
N THR A 49 -4.98 -8.81 3.73
CA THR A 49 -5.77 -7.59 3.84
C THR A 49 -6.79 -7.48 2.72
N LYS A 50 -7.89 -6.77 2.98
CA LYS A 50 -8.89 -6.44 1.94
C LYS A 50 -8.61 -5.09 1.29
N LEU A 51 -7.97 -4.19 2.04
CA LEU A 51 -7.67 -2.83 1.63
C LEU A 51 -6.31 -2.41 2.21
N VAL A 52 -5.46 -1.86 1.36
CA VAL A 52 -4.22 -1.18 1.74
C VAL A 52 -4.41 0.31 1.55
N ILE A 53 -4.12 1.08 2.60
CA ILE A 53 -4.09 2.55 2.55
C ILE A 53 -2.63 2.97 2.62
N ASN A 54 -2.07 3.37 1.49
CA ASN A 54 -0.69 3.79 1.40
C ASN A 54 -0.57 5.31 1.62
N CYS A 55 -0.12 5.66 2.83
CA CYS A 55 0.11 7.05 3.23
C CYS A 55 1.58 7.49 3.08
N THR A 56 2.47 6.60 2.60
CA THR A 56 3.91 6.84 2.67
C THR A 56 4.54 6.86 1.28
N GLY A 57 4.92 8.07 0.85
CA GLY A 57 5.75 8.28 -0.33
C GLY A 57 7.27 8.11 -0.06
N PRO A 58 8.12 8.38 -1.06
CA PRO A 58 7.79 8.88 -2.40
C PRO A 58 7.22 7.78 -3.31
N PHE A 59 6.07 8.05 -3.93
CA PHE A 59 5.29 7.05 -4.67
C PHE A 59 5.96 6.66 -5.98
N ARG A 60 6.62 7.60 -6.68
CA ARG A 60 7.40 7.32 -7.88
C ARG A 60 8.41 6.20 -7.70
N PHE A 61 9.02 6.09 -6.52
CA PHE A 61 10.12 5.13 -6.30
C PHE A 61 9.67 3.85 -5.60
N LEU A 62 8.63 3.92 -4.76
CA LEU A 62 8.26 2.81 -3.87
C LEU A 62 6.79 2.40 -3.97
N GLY A 63 5.95 3.24 -4.57
CA GLY A 63 4.53 2.96 -4.72
C GLY A 63 4.25 1.82 -5.69
N GLU A 64 5.12 1.62 -6.68
CA GLU A 64 4.91 0.62 -7.75
C GLU A 64 4.84 -0.81 -7.19
N ASN A 65 5.75 -1.16 -6.27
CA ASN A 65 5.76 -2.49 -5.67
C ASN A 65 4.49 -2.76 -4.86
N VAL A 66 3.98 -1.74 -4.16
CA VAL A 66 2.79 -1.85 -3.33
C VAL A 66 1.54 -2.04 -4.20
N ILE A 67 1.32 -1.15 -5.17
CA ILE A 67 0.12 -1.23 -6.03
C ILE A 67 0.12 -2.53 -6.86
N LYS A 68 1.29 -2.97 -7.34
CA LYS A 68 1.45 -4.25 -8.05
C LYS A 68 0.94 -5.41 -7.20
N GLN A 69 1.44 -5.54 -5.96
CA GLN A 69 1.05 -6.64 -5.09
C GLN A 69 -0.44 -6.56 -4.72
N CYS A 70 -0.99 -5.36 -4.53
CA CYS A 70 -2.43 -5.22 -4.28
C CYS A 70 -3.27 -5.68 -5.48
N ALA A 71 -2.91 -5.23 -6.69
CA ALA A 71 -3.59 -5.61 -7.93
C ALA A 71 -3.54 -7.12 -8.19
N GLU A 72 -2.38 -7.75 -8.01
CA GLU A 72 -2.16 -9.18 -8.27
C GLU A 72 -2.77 -10.09 -7.18
N ARG A 73 -2.85 -9.64 -5.93
CA ARG A 73 -3.33 -10.45 -4.79
C ARG A 73 -4.82 -10.30 -4.49
N GLY A 74 -5.55 -9.44 -5.23
CA GLY A 74 -6.97 -9.23 -4.98
C GLY A 74 -7.26 -8.30 -3.80
N THR A 75 -6.35 -7.36 -3.54
CA THR A 75 -6.47 -6.38 -2.44
C THR A 75 -6.77 -5.00 -2.99
N HIS A 76 -7.76 -4.31 -2.42
CA HIS A 76 -8.03 -2.93 -2.78
C HIS A 76 -6.88 -2.01 -2.35
N TYR A 77 -6.65 -0.94 -3.10
CA TYR A 77 -5.56 -0.01 -2.84
C TYR A 77 -6.09 1.43 -2.86
N ILE A 78 -5.72 2.22 -1.87
CA ILE A 78 -5.97 3.66 -1.80
C ILE A 78 -4.67 4.36 -1.43
N ASP A 79 -4.37 5.48 -2.08
CA ASP A 79 -3.30 6.36 -1.64
C ASP A 79 -3.64 7.86 -1.69
N ILE A 80 -2.76 8.64 -1.06
CA ILE A 80 -2.79 10.10 -1.05
C ILE A 80 -1.81 10.70 -2.06
N CYS A 81 -1.43 9.93 -3.09
CA CYS A 81 -0.38 10.33 -4.02
C CYS A 81 -0.75 11.59 -4.80
N GLY A 82 0.19 12.53 -4.89
CA GLY A 82 0.08 13.74 -5.72
C GLY A 82 1.07 13.77 -6.88
N GLU A 83 1.69 12.63 -7.23
CA GLU A 83 2.77 12.53 -8.21
C GLU A 83 2.22 12.05 -9.57
N PRO A 84 2.08 12.94 -10.59
CA PRO A 84 1.37 12.61 -11.84
C PRO A 84 1.94 11.42 -12.59
N GLU A 85 3.27 11.33 -12.63
CA GLU A 85 3.96 10.24 -13.32
C GLU A 85 3.62 8.87 -12.74
N PHE A 86 3.51 8.76 -11.40
CA PHE A 86 3.13 7.51 -10.75
C PHE A 86 1.66 7.17 -11.04
N MET A 87 0.78 8.15 -10.97
CA MET A 87 -0.66 7.97 -11.23
C MET A 87 -0.90 7.48 -12.66
N GLU A 88 -0.34 8.16 -13.67
CA GLU A 88 -0.50 7.81 -15.08
C GLU A 88 0.08 6.42 -15.40
N LYS A 89 1.30 6.12 -14.92
CA LYS A 89 1.93 4.82 -15.12
C LYS A 89 1.14 3.69 -14.48
N SER A 90 0.66 3.91 -13.25
CA SER A 90 -0.08 2.90 -12.51
C SER A 90 -1.43 2.61 -13.14
N ALA A 91 -2.17 3.65 -13.56
CA ALA A 91 -3.41 3.50 -14.29
C ALA A 91 -3.19 2.70 -15.59
N PHE A 92 -2.19 3.06 -16.40
CA PHE A 92 -1.93 2.34 -17.65
C PHE A 92 -1.50 0.88 -17.43
N LYS A 93 -0.66 0.62 -16.42
CA LYS A 93 -0.05 -0.70 -16.20
C LYS A 93 -0.99 -1.68 -15.50
N TYR A 94 -1.79 -1.23 -14.54
CA TYR A 94 -2.54 -2.11 -13.65
C TYR A 94 -4.05 -2.13 -13.92
N PHE A 95 -4.56 -1.34 -14.88
CA PHE A 95 -5.99 -1.31 -15.22
C PHE A 95 -6.58 -2.70 -15.53
N ASN A 96 -5.96 -3.44 -16.46
CA ASN A 96 -6.45 -4.78 -16.81
C ASN A 96 -6.34 -5.75 -15.63
N THR A 97 -5.22 -5.73 -14.90
CA THR A 97 -5.02 -6.59 -13.72
C THR A 97 -6.07 -6.31 -12.65
N ALA A 98 -6.41 -5.03 -12.42
CA ALA A 98 -7.42 -4.62 -11.46
C ALA A 98 -8.82 -5.12 -11.84
N GLN A 99 -9.18 -5.04 -13.13
CA GLN A 99 -10.44 -5.61 -13.64
C GLN A 99 -10.48 -7.13 -13.49
N GLU A 100 -9.42 -7.82 -13.86
CA GLU A 100 -9.33 -9.28 -13.80
C GLU A 100 -9.40 -9.79 -12.36
N SER A 101 -8.76 -9.09 -11.41
CA SER A 101 -8.79 -9.46 -9.99
C SER A 101 -9.98 -8.88 -9.21
N GLY A 102 -10.78 -8.01 -9.84
CA GLY A 102 -11.96 -7.40 -9.25
C GLY A 102 -11.66 -6.42 -8.12
N VAL A 103 -10.52 -5.70 -8.20
CA VAL A 103 -10.10 -4.75 -7.18
C VAL A 103 -10.17 -3.32 -7.64
N PHE A 104 -10.47 -2.42 -6.70
CA PHE A 104 -10.36 -0.98 -6.94
C PHE A 104 -8.96 -0.48 -6.57
N LEU A 105 -8.33 0.22 -7.52
CA LEU A 105 -7.10 0.96 -7.30
C LEU A 105 -7.44 2.47 -7.36
N PHE A 106 -7.50 3.09 -6.19
CA PHE A 106 -7.74 4.52 -6.01
C PHE A 106 -6.41 5.26 -5.84
N LEU A 107 -5.99 5.90 -6.92
CA LEU A 107 -4.80 6.74 -6.97
C LEU A 107 -5.30 8.18 -6.82
N ASN A 108 -5.24 8.73 -5.60
CA ASN A 108 -5.94 9.98 -5.27
C ASN A 108 -7.48 9.88 -5.53
N LEU A 109 -8.16 10.99 -5.80
CA LEU A 109 -9.57 11.09 -6.20
C LEU A 109 -9.87 10.53 -7.61
N TRP A 110 -8.91 9.87 -8.28
CA TRP A 110 -9.13 9.20 -9.55
C TRP A 110 -9.27 7.69 -9.33
N ALA A 111 -10.41 7.13 -9.74
CA ALA A 111 -10.67 5.70 -9.70
C ALA A 111 -10.36 5.04 -11.05
N CYS A 112 -9.63 3.93 -11.03
CA CYS A 112 -9.67 2.93 -12.10
C CYS A 112 -10.46 1.71 -11.61
N VAL A 113 -11.36 1.22 -12.47
CA VAL A 113 -12.18 0.02 -12.26
C VAL A 113 -11.81 -1.03 -13.29
#